data_AF-A0A948AGZ1-F1
#
_entry.id   AF-A0A948AGZ1-F1
#
_cell.length_a   1.000
_cell.length_b   1.000
_cell.length_c   1.000
_cell.angle_alpha   90.00
_cell.angle_beta   90.00
_cell.angle_gamma   90.00
#
_symmetry.space_group_name_H-M   'P 1'
#
loop_
_entity.id
_entity.type
_entity.pdbx_description
1 polymer ?
#
loop_
_entity_poly.entity_id
_entity_poly.type
_entity_poly.pdbx_seq_one_letter_code
_entity_poly.pdbx_strand_id
1 'polypeptide(L)'
;MSKDNRIAIQVSPSERNHVLYEMRDYLHGLFNLLNALSSKDMKALAMSTKPMAGMLEHLPGNLKDRMPETFTQMAIGMNETLKVMARDAETKGDMSLTQSQLAELMTYCSGCHDTYRFELLPARARQ
;
A
#
# COMPACT_ATOMS: atom_id res chain seq x y z
N MET A 1 9.49 9.05 -27.45
CA MET A 1 8.61 8.62 -26.34
C MET A 1 9.30 7.49 -25.61
N SER A 2 9.54 7.59 -24.30
CA SER A 2 10.09 6.48 -23.53
C SER A 2 9.07 5.36 -23.43
N LYS A 3 9.50 4.11 -23.57
CA LYS A 3 8.64 2.95 -23.29
C LYS A 3 8.47 2.83 -21.77
N ASP A 4 7.27 2.45 -21.34
CA ASP A 4 7.00 2.10 -19.94
C ASP A 4 7.52 0.67 -19.69
N ASN A 5 8.61 0.57 -18.92
CA ASN A 5 9.34 -0.67 -18.65
C ASN A 5 8.86 -1.41 -17.39
N ARG A 6 7.77 -0.96 -16.77
CA ARG A 6 7.21 -1.61 -15.58
C ARG A 6 6.66 -3.00 -15.91
N ILE A 7 6.72 -3.88 -14.93
CA ILE A 7 6.18 -5.24 -14.98
C ILE A 7 4.65 -5.16 -14.98
N ALA A 8 4.02 -5.69 -16.03
CA ALA A 8 2.58 -5.74 -16.15
C ALA A 8 1.98 -6.87 -15.29
N ILE A 9 1.14 -6.51 -14.33
CA ILE A 9 0.31 -7.43 -13.56
C ILE A 9 -1.06 -7.48 -14.24
N GLN A 10 -1.41 -8.67 -14.72
CA GLN A 10 -2.64 -8.89 -15.47
C GLN A 10 -3.84 -9.00 -14.54
N VAL A 11 -4.82 -8.12 -14.72
CA VAL A 11 -6.02 -8.01 -13.88
C VAL A 11 -7.29 -7.96 -14.73
N SER A 12 -8.39 -8.45 -14.19
CA SER A 12 -9.73 -8.16 -14.72
C SER A 12 -10.14 -6.71 -14.40
N PRO A 13 -11.18 -6.18 -15.06
CA PRO A 13 -11.69 -4.84 -14.75
C PRO A 13 -12.12 -4.66 -13.29
N SER A 14 -12.76 -5.67 -12.68
CA SER A 14 -13.19 -5.62 -11.28
C SER A 14 -12.00 -5.64 -10.32
N GLU A 15 -11.01 -6.51 -10.55
CA GLU A 15 -9.77 -6.56 -9.77
C GLU A 15 -9.00 -5.23 -9.84
N ARG A 16 -8.88 -4.65 -11.05
CA ARG A 16 -8.24 -3.34 -11.23
C ARG A 16 -8.94 -2.26 -10.41
N ASN A 17 -10.28 -2.23 -10.46
CA ASN A 17 -11.06 -1.23 -9.72
C ASN A 17 -10.89 -1.40 -8.21
N HIS A 18 -10.85 -2.63 -7.73
CA HIS A 18 -10.61 -2.95 -6.32
C HIS A 18 -9.23 -2.49 -5.85
N VAL A 19 -8.17 -2.84 -6.58
CA VAL A 19 -6.81 -2.40 -6.22
C VAL A 19 -6.69 -0.87 -6.23
N LEU A 20 -7.29 -0.20 -7.23
CA LEU A 20 -7.31 1.26 -7.27
C LEU A 20 -8.13 1.87 -6.12
N TYR A 21 -9.17 1.19 -5.64
CA TYR A 21 -9.92 1.62 -4.46
C TYR A 21 -9.04 1.57 -3.22
N GLU A 22 -8.37 0.44 -2.96
CA GLU A 22 -7.42 0.30 -1.84
C GLU A 22 -6.31 1.37 -1.91
N MET A 23 -5.74 1.64 -3.09
CA MET A 23 -4.74 2.70 -3.26
C MET A 23 -5.23 4.09 -2.87
N ARG A 24 -6.51 4.41 -3.11
CA ARG A 24 -7.09 5.69 -2.68
C ARG A 24 -7.30 5.73 -1.17
N ASP A 25 -7.67 4.60 -0.57
CA ASP A 25 -7.81 4.49 0.88
C ASP A 25 -6.44 4.65 1.57
N TYR A 26 -5.37 4.07 1.02
CA TYR A 26 -4.00 4.33 1.46
C TYR A 26 -3.63 5.82 1.40
N LEU A 27 -4.01 6.51 0.32
CA LEU A 27 -3.76 7.95 0.20
C LEU A 27 -4.50 8.75 1.28
N HIS A 28 -5.74 8.40 1.62
CA HIS A 28 -6.46 9.00 2.74
C HIS A 28 -5.79 8.69 4.08
N GLY A 29 -5.32 7.45 4.28
CA GLY A 29 -4.53 7.07 5.44
C GLY A 29 -3.28 7.92 5.60
N LEU A 30 -2.49 8.09 4.54
CA LEU A 30 -1.29 8.94 4.52
C LEU A 30 -1.62 10.39 4.90
N PHE A 31 -2.71 10.95 4.38
CA PHE A 31 -3.18 12.28 4.77
C PHE A 31 -3.45 12.37 6.29
N ASN A 32 -4.15 11.38 6.85
CA ASN A 32 -4.43 11.34 8.29
C ASN A 32 -3.16 11.21 9.14
N LEU A 33 -2.20 10.38 8.72
CA LEU A 33 -0.89 10.25 9.38
C LEU A 33 -0.13 11.57 9.39
N LEU A 34 -0.08 12.28 8.27
CA LEU A 34 0.58 13.57 8.15
C LEU A 34 -0.09 14.64 9.02
N ASN A 35 -1.43 14.67 9.08
CA ASN A 35 -2.15 15.59 9.97
C ASN A 35 -1.88 15.30 11.45
N ALA A 36 -1.87 14.02 11.82
CA ALA A 36 -1.57 13.59 13.18
C ALA A 36 -0.12 13.98 13.58
N LEU A 37 0.86 13.76 12.68
CA LEU A 37 2.24 14.21 12.87
C LEU A 37 2.33 15.73 13.03
N SER A 38 1.68 16.49 12.15
CA SER A 38 1.66 17.96 12.21
C SER A 38 1.07 18.48 13.52
N SER A 39 0.12 17.74 14.09
CA SER A 39 -0.54 18.08 15.35
C SER A 39 0.13 17.46 16.58
N LYS A 40 1.21 16.68 16.38
CA LYS A 40 1.90 15.89 17.40
C LYS A 40 0.97 14.95 18.18
N ASP A 41 -0.10 14.47 17.54
CA ASP A 41 -1.10 13.59 18.13
C ASP A 41 -0.78 12.12 17.82
N MET A 42 0.02 11.51 18.69
CA MET A 42 0.44 10.11 18.54
C MET A 42 -0.71 9.11 18.70
N LYS A 43 -1.78 9.49 19.40
CA LYS A 43 -2.98 8.66 19.53
C LYS A 43 -3.77 8.66 18.22
N ALA A 44 -3.99 9.84 17.62
CA ALA A 44 -4.60 9.96 16.30
C ALA A 44 -3.76 9.24 15.23
N LEU A 45 -2.43 9.29 15.34
CA LEU A 45 -1.53 8.57 14.46
C LEU A 45 -1.76 7.07 14.54
N ALA A 46 -1.71 6.49 15.75
CA ALA A 46 -1.97 5.07 15.95
C ALA A 46 -3.34 4.62 15.42
N MET A 47 -4.39 5.39 15.72
CA MET A 47 -5.75 5.10 15.24
C MET A 47 -5.85 5.16 13.71
N SER A 48 -5.09 6.04 13.06
CA SER A 48 -5.06 6.19 11.60
C SER A 48 -4.22 5.10 10.93
N THR A 49 -3.13 4.63 11.55
CA THR A 49 -2.24 3.61 10.98
C THR A 49 -2.87 2.21 11.03
N LYS A 50 -3.53 1.85 12.13
CA LYS A 50 -4.09 0.49 12.33
C LYS A 50 -4.92 -0.06 11.17
N PRO A 51 -5.92 0.66 10.63
CA PRO A 51 -6.76 0.15 9.55
C PRO A 51 -6.03 0.06 8.20
N MET A 52 -4.85 0.67 8.04
CA MET A 52 -4.08 0.61 6.80
C MET A 52 -3.36 -0.74 6.64
N ALA A 53 -3.10 -1.46 7.75
CA ALA A 53 -2.55 -2.80 7.69
C ALA A 53 -3.60 -3.78 7.13
N GLY A 54 -3.16 -4.85 6.46
CA GLY A 54 -4.02 -5.91 5.94
C GLY A 54 -4.20 -5.93 4.42
N MET A 55 -3.41 -5.17 3.64
CA MET A 55 -3.56 -5.08 2.17
C MET A 55 -3.80 -6.43 1.48
N LEU A 56 -2.99 -7.44 1.83
CA LEU A 56 -3.03 -8.76 1.19
C LEU A 56 -4.29 -9.56 1.51
N GLU A 57 -4.96 -9.25 2.62
CA GLU A 57 -6.21 -9.88 3.04
C GLU A 57 -7.40 -9.29 2.27
N HIS A 58 -7.27 -8.03 1.82
CA HIS A 58 -8.29 -7.34 1.04
C HIS A 58 -8.22 -7.64 -0.46
N LEU A 59 -7.19 -8.33 -0.94
CA LEU A 59 -7.09 -8.64 -2.37
C LEU A 59 -8.15 -9.68 -2.80
N PRO A 60 -8.80 -9.49 -3.95
CA PRO A 60 -9.88 -10.37 -4.39
C PRO A 60 -9.36 -11.75 -4.83
N GLY A 61 -9.94 -12.80 -4.27
CA GLY A 61 -9.87 -14.18 -4.78
C GLY A 61 -8.44 -14.67 -5.09
N ASN A 62 -8.25 -15.16 -6.31
CA ASN A 62 -6.98 -15.71 -6.80
C ASN A 62 -6.02 -14.64 -7.38
N LEU A 63 -6.30 -13.35 -7.20
CA LEU A 63 -5.42 -12.30 -7.70
C LEU A 63 -4.03 -12.42 -7.06
N LYS A 64 -4.00 -12.74 -5.76
CA LYS A 64 -2.77 -12.96 -5.00
C LYS A 64 -1.88 -14.03 -5.64
N ASP A 65 -2.47 -15.09 -6.20
CA ASP A 65 -1.74 -16.19 -6.85
C ASP A 65 -1.07 -15.78 -8.17
N ARG A 66 -1.51 -14.66 -8.76
CA ARG A 66 -0.97 -14.10 -10.02
C ARG A 66 0.02 -12.97 -9.80
N MET A 67 0.26 -12.57 -8.55
CA MET A 67 1.20 -11.50 -8.25
C MET A 67 2.64 -12.02 -8.31
N PRO A 68 3.59 -11.27 -8.90
CA PRO A 68 5.00 -11.58 -8.80
C PRO A 68 5.43 -11.70 -7.34
N GLU A 69 6.36 -12.62 -7.03
CA GLU A 69 6.85 -12.83 -5.66
C GLU A 69 7.34 -11.52 -5.03
N THR A 70 8.10 -10.72 -5.79
CA THR A 70 8.62 -9.42 -5.38
C THR A 70 7.51 -8.39 -5.07
N PHE A 71 6.36 -8.48 -5.75
CA PHE A 71 5.19 -7.66 -5.41
C PHE A 71 4.64 -8.05 -4.04
N THR A 72 4.47 -9.35 -3.82
CA THR A 72 3.98 -9.89 -2.54
C THR A 72 4.92 -9.55 -1.39
N GLN A 73 6.23 -9.59 -1.61
CA GLN A 73 7.21 -9.23 -0.57
C GLN A 73 7.11 -7.76 -0.17
N MET A 74 6.94 -6.82 -1.11
CA MET A 74 6.71 -5.41 -0.74
C MET A 74 5.38 -5.21 -0.01
N ALA A 75 4.33 -5.94 -0.42
CA ALA A 75 3.05 -5.89 0.27
C ALA A 75 3.16 -6.36 1.74
N ILE A 76 3.92 -7.43 1.98
CA ILE A 76 4.22 -7.92 3.34
C ILE A 76 5.05 -6.88 4.11
N GLY A 77 6.12 -6.36 3.50
CA GLY A 77 6.97 -5.34 4.14
C GLY A 77 6.18 -4.11 4.57
N MET A 78 5.36 -3.56 3.65
CA MET A 78 4.47 -2.43 3.93
C MET A 78 3.53 -2.73 5.11
N ASN A 79 2.93 -3.92 5.12
CA ASN A 79 2.02 -4.35 6.19
C ASN A 79 2.71 -4.43 7.56
N GLU A 80 3.93 -4.97 7.62
CA GLU A 80 4.68 -5.05 8.87
C GLU A 80 5.15 -3.66 9.33
N THR A 81 5.59 -2.78 8.42
CA THR A 81 5.91 -1.38 8.75
C THR A 81 4.70 -0.66 9.34
N LEU A 82 3.49 -0.84 8.78
CA LEU A 82 2.26 -0.27 9.31
C LEU A 82 1.92 -0.80 10.72
N LYS A 83 2.03 -2.11 10.95
CA LYS A 83 1.80 -2.71 12.28
C LYS A 83 2.79 -2.18 13.32
N VAL A 84 4.08 -2.10 12.96
CA VAL A 84 5.13 -1.58 13.84
C VAL A 84 4.92 -0.11 14.13
N MET A 85 4.61 0.70 13.11
CA MET A 85 4.35 2.13 13.27
C MET A 85 3.14 2.38 14.16
N ALA A 86 2.04 1.64 13.98
CA ALA A 86 0.86 1.73 14.84
C ALA A 86 1.20 1.41 16.31
N ARG A 87 1.93 0.32 16.56
CA ARG A 87 2.35 -0.08 17.91
C ARG A 87 3.29 0.94 18.55
N ASP A 88 4.29 1.40 17.81
CA ASP A 88 5.31 2.32 18.31
C ASP A 88 4.71 3.71 18.59
N ALA A 89 3.71 4.13 17.82
CA ALA A 89 2.92 5.32 18.11
C ALA A 89 2.19 5.26 19.46
N GLU A 90 1.64 4.09 19.83
CA GLU A 90 0.96 3.90 21.12
C GLU A 90 1.91 3.75 22.30
N THR A 91 3.02 3.06 22.09
CA THR A 91 3.89 2.59 23.19
C THR A 91 5.09 3.48 23.43
N LYS A 92 5.63 4.13 22.39
CA LYS A 92 6.83 4.97 22.49
C LYS A 92 6.50 6.45 22.37
N GLY A 93 5.55 6.82 21.49
CA GLY A 93 5.18 8.21 21.25
C GLY A 93 6.33 9.10 20.71
N ASP A 94 7.35 8.49 20.09
CA ASP A 94 8.53 9.18 19.57
C ASP A 94 8.27 9.68 18.13
N MET A 95 8.14 10.99 17.97
CA MET A 95 7.87 11.61 16.67
C MET A 95 8.97 11.38 15.64
N SER A 96 10.25 11.37 16.05
CA SER A 96 11.38 11.19 15.12
C SER A 96 11.42 9.76 14.59
N LEU A 97 11.16 8.79 15.48
CA LEU A 97 10.99 7.40 15.09
C LEU A 97 9.81 7.24 14.13
N THR A 98 8.66 7.82 14.45
CA THR A 98 7.47 7.72 13.59
C THR A 98 7.66 8.39 12.23
N GLN A 99 8.37 9.51 12.16
CA GLN A 99 8.69 10.16 10.88
C GLN A 99 9.62 9.26 10.04
N SER A 100 10.58 8.57 10.66
CA SER A 100 11.45 7.62 9.98
C SER A 100 10.67 6.41 9.47
N GLN A 101 9.73 5.89 10.25
CA GLN A 101 8.82 4.80 9.84
C GLN A 101 7.89 5.22 8.70
N LEU A 102 7.41 6.47 8.69
CA LEU A 102 6.64 7.01 7.57
C LEU A 102 7.50 7.12 6.31
N ALA A 103 8.76 7.52 6.43
CA ALA A 103 9.68 7.54 5.30
C ALA A 103 9.92 6.13 4.74
N GLU A 104 10.11 5.12 5.61
CA GLU A 104 10.18 3.71 5.22
C GLU A 104 8.89 3.26 4.51
N LEU A 105 7.71 3.59 5.04
CA LEU A 105 6.42 3.27 4.43
C LEU A 105 6.33 3.80 2.99
N MET A 106 6.78 5.04 2.76
CA MET A 106 6.77 5.66 1.43
C MET A 106 7.66 4.96 0.42
N THR A 107 8.69 4.22 0.85
CA THR A 107 9.55 3.44 -0.06
C THR A 107 8.78 2.33 -0.77
N TYR A 108 7.78 1.72 -0.11
CA TYR A 108 6.94 0.70 -0.73
C TYR A 108 6.01 1.28 -1.78
N CYS A 109 5.46 2.48 -1.53
CA CYS A 109 4.64 3.19 -2.51
C CYS A 109 5.49 3.51 -3.76
N SER A 110 6.63 4.18 -3.58
CA SER A 110 7.51 4.54 -4.71
C SER A 110 7.99 3.30 -5.46
N GLY A 111 8.54 2.31 -4.74
CA GLY A 111 9.08 1.10 -5.35
C GLY A 111 8.04 0.31 -6.15
N CYS A 112 6.81 0.20 -5.62
CA CYS A 112 5.71 -0.45 -6.33
C CYS A 112 5.32 0.32 -7.60
N HIS A 113 5.16 1.64 -7.51
CA HIS A 113 4.78 2.48 -8.64
C HIS A 113 5.86 2.58 -9.74
N ASP A 114 7.13 2.47 -9.36
CA ASP A 114 8.28 2.43 -10.26
C ASP A 114 8.48 1.08 -10.93
N THR A 115 8.02 -0.01 -10.30
CA THR A 115 8.28 -1.38 -10.77
C THR A 115 7.09 -2.02 -11.48
N TYR A 116 5.85 -1.76 -11.05
CA TYR A 116 4.68 -2.47 -11.53
C TYR A 116 3.63 -1.54 -12.15
N ARG A 117 2.84 -2.13 -13.05
CA ARG A 117 1.61 -1.53 -13.55
C ARG A 117 0.52 -2.59 -13.65
N PHE A 118 -0.73 -2.16 -13.51
CA PHE A 118 -1.88 -3.04 -13.74
C PHE A 118 -2.35 -2.92 -15.18
N GLU A 119 -2.43 -4.06 -15.86
CA GLU A 119 -2.85 -4.17 -17.25
C GLU A 119 -4.07 -5.09 -17.33
N LEU A 120 -5.06 -4.70 -18.15
CA LEU A 120 -6.25 -5.51 -18.30
C LEU A 120 -5.92 -6.77 -19.09
N LEU A 121 -6.41 -7.91 -18.61
CA LEU A 121 -6.41 -9.13 -19.39
C LEU A 121 -7.05 -8.85 -20.76
N PRO A 122 -6.48 -9.37 -21.86
CA PRO A 122 -7.09 -9.25 -23.17
C PRO A 122 -8.53 -9.74 -23.12
N ALA A 123 -9.46 -8.96 -23.68
CA ALA A 123 -10.83 -9.43 -23.83
C ALA A 123 -10.78 -10.77 -24.59
N ARG A 124 -11.38 -11.83 -24.03
CA ARG A 124 -11.56 -13.06 -24.81
C ARG A 124 -12.36 -12.65 -26.06
N ALA A 125 -11.76 -12.81 -27.23
CA ALA A 125 -12.49 -12.68 -28.48
C ALA A 125 -13.68 -13.63 -28.39
N ARG A 126 -14.90 -13.08 -28.47
CA ARG A 126 -16.09 -13.91 -28.67
C ARG A 126 -15.89 -14.62 -30.01
N GLN A 127 -15.62 -15.93 -29.96
CA GLN A 127 -15.82 -16.80 -31.11
C GLN A 127 -17.31 -17.07 -31.24
#